data_AF-A0A6A4HKH2-F1
#
_entry.id   AF-A0A6A4HKH2-F1
#
_cell.length_a   1.000
_cell.length_b   1.000
_cell.length_c   1.000
_cell.angle_alpha   90.00
_cell.angle_beta   90.00
_cell.angle_gamma   90.00
#
_symmetry.space_group_name_H-M   'P 1'
#
loop_
_entity.id
_entity.type
_entity.pdbx_description
1 polymer ?
#
loop_
_entity_poly.entity_id
_entity_poly.type
_entity_poly.pdbx_seq_one_letter_code
_entity_poly.pdbx_strand_id
1 'polypeptide(L)' 'LIYLPPYSPDFNPAEQCFLFMKSWLRRHERDVLDDGMRPWLIQQAAEAVWSEMAVGWIHNCGYD' A
#
# COMPACT_ATOMS: atom_id res chain seq x y z
N LEU A 1 -18.30 -11.12 0.57
CA LEU A 1 -18.22 -9.74 1.11
C LEU A 1 -18.01 -9.86 2.61
N ILE A 2 -16.96 -9.22 3.15
CA ILE A 2 -16.69 -9.12 4.59
C ILE A 2 -17.16 -7.74 5.04
N TYR A 3 -17.87 -7.66 6.17
CA TYR A 3 -18.31 -6.37 6.72
C TYR A 3 -17.11 -5.58 7.26
N LEU A 4 -16.99 -4.32 6.85
CA LEU A 4 -16.02 -3.37 7.39
C LEU A 4 -16.78 -2.29 8.17
N PRO A 5 -16.59 -2.18 9.50
CA PRO A 5 -17.22 -1.11 10.27
C PRO A 5 -16.72 0.28 9.83
N PRO A 6 -17.56 1.32 9.92
CA PRO A 6 -17.13 2.69 9.64
C PRO A 6 -15.92 3.10 10.48
N TYR A 7 -15.03 3.91 9.90
CA TYR A 7 -13.83 4.44 10.56
C TYR A 7 -12.92 3.38 11.21
N SER A 8 -12.90 2.17 10.66
CA SER A 8 -12.05 1.08 11.14
C SER A 8 -10.94 0.75 10.14
N PRO A 9 -9.97 1.67 9.91
CA PRO A 9 -8.85 1.43 8.99
C PRO A 9 -8.00 0.24 9.43
N ASP A 10 -7.97 -0.07 10.72
CA ASP A 10 -7.23 -1.20 11.30
C ASP A 10 -7.72 -2.56 10.79
N PHE A 11 -8.96 -2.65 10.30
CA PHE A 11 -9.53 -3.85 9.67
C PHE A 11 -9.43 -3.84 8.14
N ASN A 12 -8.74 -2.86 7.53
CA ASN A 12 -8.59 -2.80 6.07
C ASN A 12 -7.12 -3.00 5.66
N PRO A 13 -6.72 -4.16 5.12
CA PRO A 13 -5.34 -4.43 4.75
C PRO A 13 -4.83 -3.50 3.64
N ALA A 14 -5.73 -2.88 2.86
CA ALA A 14 -5.34 -1.88 1.86
C ALA A 14 -4.65 -0.66 2.49
N GLU A 15 -4.97 -0.31 3.74
CA GLU A 15 -4.31 0.81 4.43
C GLU A 15 -2.82 0.55 4.62
N GLN A 16 -2.44 -0.65 5.05
CA GLN A 16 -1.04 -1.05 5.19
C GLN A 16 -0.32 -1.08 3.83
N CYS A 17 -1.01 -1.54 2.78
CA CYS A 17 -0.49 -1.50 1.40
C CYS A 17 -0.22 -0.06 0.93
N PHE A 18 -1.19 0.84 1.08
CA PHE A 18 -1.01 2.25 0.72
C PHE A 18 0.06 2.95 1.56
N LEU A 19 0.16 2.64 2.86
CA LEU A 19 1.23 3.15 3.72
C LEU A 19 2.61 2.70 3.22
N PHE A 20 2.76 1.43 2.82
CA PHE A 20 3.99 0.92 2.23
C PHE A 20 4.32 1.63 0.92
N MET A 21 3.38 1.69 -0.03
CA MET A 21 3.60 2.35 -1.33
C MET A 21 3.95 3.83 -1.17
N LYS A 22 3.25 4.56 -0.29
CA LYS A 22 3.58 5.96 0.03
C LYS A 22 4.99 6.09 0.62
N SER A 23 5.37 5.18 1.52
CA SER A 23 6.72 5.17 2.10
C SER A 23 7.80 4.83 1.06
N TRP A 24 7.48 3.96 0.10
CA TRP A 24 8.34 3.66 -1.05
C TRP A 24 8.50 4.90 -1.95
N LEU A 25 7.41 5.58 -2.29
CA LEU A 25 7.42 6.77 -3.13
C LEU A 25 8.16 7.95 -2.47
N ARG A 26 8.05 8.10 -1.14
CA ARG A 26 8.81 9.12 -0.39
C ARG A 26 10.33 8.94 -0.50
N ARG A 27 10.83 7.72 -0.68
CA ARG A 27 12.25 7.47 -0.95
C ARG A 27 12.68 7.91 -2.35
N HIS A 28 11.73 8.12 -3.25
CA HIS A 28 11.92 8.57 -4.63
C HIS A 28 11.30 9.96 -4.85
N GLU A 29 11.15 10.77 -3.78
CA GLU A 29 10.36 12.01 -3.80
C GLU A 29 10.78 12.98 -4.91
N ARG A 30 12.09 13.06 -5.22
CA ARG A 30 12.62 13.95 -6.26
C ARG A 30 12.07 13.60 -7.64
N ASP A 31 11.93 12.31 -7.93
CA ASP A 31 11.48 11.80 -9.22
C ASP A 31 9.94 11.74 -9.28
N VAL A 32 9.26 11.53 -8.15
CA VAL A 32 7.78 11.50 -8.06
C VAL A 32 7.14 12.86 -8.36
N LEU A 33 7.87 13.96 -8.15
CA LEU A 33 7.40 15.31 -8.47
C LEU A 33 7.36 15.58 -9.97
N ASP A 34 8.10 14.82 -10.78
CA ASP A 34 8.01 14.87 -12.24
C ASP A 34 6.75 14.13 -12.72
N ASP A 35 5.84 14.86 -13.38
CA ASP A 35 4.58 14.33 -13.91
C ASP A 35 4.79 13.20 -14.94
N GLY A 36 5.90 13.21 -15.69
CA GLY A 36 6.24 12.17 -16.65
C GLY A 36 6.72 10.87 -15.98
N MET A 37 7.41 10.98 -14.85
CA MET A 37 7.94 9.83 -14.09
C MET A 37 6.94 9.25 -13.09
N ARG A 38 6.01 10.07 -12.58
CA ARG A 38 5.06 9.68 -11.53
C ARG A 38 4.26 8.41 -11.84
N PRO A 39 3.66 8.22 -13.04
CA PRO A 39 2.90 7.00 -13.33
C PRO A 39 3.77 5.73 -13.24
N TRP A 40 4.99 5.79 -13.76
CA TRP A 40 5.94 4.68 -13.71
C TRP A 40 6.39 4.39 -12.28
N LEU A 41 6.65 5.41 -11.46
CA LEU A 41 7.02 5.23 -10.06
C LEU A 41 5.88 4.64 -9.21
N ILE A 42 4.62 5.00 -9.50
CA ILE A 42 3.45 4.37 -8.87
C ILE A 42 3.38 2.89 -9.25
N GLN A 43 3.63 2.53 -10.51
CA GLN A 43 3.70 1.13 -10.93
C GLN A 43 4.82 0.38 -10.20
N GLN A 44 6.02 0.96 -10.11
CA GLN A 44 7.14 0.35 -9.38
C GLN A 44 6.83 0.18 -7.88
N ALA A 45 6.15 1.15 -7.25
CA ALA A 45 5.73 1.03 -5.86
C ALA A 45 4.74 -0.12 -5.65
N ALA A 46 3.83 -0.34 -6.61
CA ALA A 46 2.88 -1.46 -6.59
C ALA A 46 3.60 -2.80 -6.82
N GLU A 47 4.55 -2.88 -7.74
CA GLU A 47 5.39 -4.08 -8.00
C GLU A 47 6.30 -4.41 -6.81
N ALA A 48 6.66 -3.43 -5.99
CA ALA A 48 7.44 -3.64 -4.77
C ALA A 48 6.64 -4.27 -3.62
N VAL A 49 5.32 -4.45 -3.76
CA VAL A 49 4.47 -5.15 -2.78
C VAL A 49 4.60 -6.66 -3.00
N TRP A 50 5.21 -7.36 -2.04
CA TRP A 50 5.41 -8.81 -2.12
C TRP A 50 4.24 -9.56 -1.50
N SER A 51 4.01 -10.79 -1.95
CA SER A 51 2.91 -11.63 -1.48
C SER A 51 2.92 -11.86 0.03
N GLU A 52 4.10 -12.00 0.61
CA GLU A 52 4.34 -12.23 2.03
C GLU A 52 3.95 -11.00 2.86
N MET A 53 4.14 -9.79 2.32
CA MET A 53 3.68 -8.57 2.95
C MET A 53 2.16 -8.51 2.97
N ALA A 54 1.51 -8.85 1.84
CA ALA A 54 0.06 -8.86 1.71
C ALA A 54 -0.59 -9.86 2.69
N VAL A 55 -0.04 -11.08 2.79
CA VAL A 55 -0.47 -12.08 3.78
C VAL A 55 -0.32 -11.54 5.20
N GLY A 56 0.83 -10.94 5.52
CA GLY A 56 1.06 -10.33 6.83
C GLY A 56 0.05 -9.21 7.16
N TRP A 57 -0.31 -8.37 6.20
CA TRP A 57 -1.28 -7.30 6.39
C TRP A 57 -2.70 -7.82 6.59
N ILE A 58 -3.09 -8.88 5.87
CA ILE A 58 -4.38 -9.56 6.04
C ILE A 58 -4.48 -10.14 7.46
N HIS A 59 -3.46 -10.85 7.92
CA HIS A 59 -3.41 -11.38 9.29
C HIS A 59 -3.42 -10.26 10.35
N ASN A 60 -2.69 -9.16 10.13
CA ASN A 60 -2.69 -8.01 11.05
C ASN A 60 -4.09 -7.38 11.21
N CYS A 61 -4.96 -7.51 10.21
CA CYS A 61 -6.35 -7.06 10.28
C CYS A 61 -7.30 -8.08 10.95
N GLY A 62 -6.77 -9.23 11.42
CA GLY A 62 -7.55 -10.27 12.11
C GLY A 62 -8.26 -11.24 11.16
N TYR A 63 -7.81 -11.34 9.91
CA TYR A 63 -8.33 -12.30 8.93
C TYR A 63 -7.38 -13.50 8.80
N ASP A 64 -7.94 -14.71 8.62
CA ASP A 64 -7.22 -15.95 8.32
C ASP A 64 -7.30 -16.31 6.83
#